data_AF-A0A351CMX7-F1
#
_entry.id   AF-A0A351CMX7-F1
#
_cell.length_a   1.000
_cell.length_b   1.000
_cell.length_c   1.000
_cell.angle_alpha   90.00
_cell.angle_beta   90.00
_cell.angle_gamma   90.00
#
_symmetry.space_group_name_H-M   'P 1'
#
loop_
_entity.id
_entity.type
_entity.pdbx_description
1 polymer ?
#
loop_
_entity_poly.entity_id
_entity_poly.type
_entity_poly.pdbx_seq_one_letter_code
_entity_poly.pdbx_strand_id
1 'polypeptide(L)' 'MSDNSQVRQQNFPVVSIEEEMRDSYLEYAMSVIVGRALPDVRDGLKPVHRRVLYAMDVLGNDYNKSYKKSARIVGDVIGK' A
#
# COMPACT_ATOMS: atom_id res chain seq x y z
N MET A 1 15.07 25.22 49.48
CA MET A 1 15.19 23.85 48.94
C MET A 1 13.86 23.50 48.30
N SER A 2 13.75 23.70 46.99
CA SER A 2 12.57 23.31 46.20
C SER A 2 13.11 22.65 44.93
N ASP A 3 13.40 21.35 45.01
CA ASP A 3 13.81 20.54 43.87
C ASP A 3 12.59 20.33 42.96
N ASN A 4 12.51 21.16 41.94
CA ASN A 4 11.57 20.99 40.84
C ASN A 4 12.32 20.42 39.64
N SER A 5 12.38 19.09 39.58
CA SER A 5 12.83 18.36 38.39
C SER A 5 12.14 17.00 38.33
N GLN A 6 10.83 17.02 38.06
CA GLN A 6 10.15 15.84 37.52
C GLN A 6 10.77 15.51 36.16
N VAL A 7 11.72 14.58 36.15
CA VAL A 7 12.28 13.99 34.94
C VAL A 7 11.15 13.22 34.25
N ARG A 8 10.71 13.73 33.10
CA ARG A 8 9.77 13.04 32.21
C ARG A 8 10.40 11.70 31.81
N GLN A 9 9.96 10.60 32.43
CA GLN A 9 10.29 9.25 31.97
C GLN A 9 9.65 9.09 30.59
N GLN A 10 10.46 9.27 29.55
CA GLN A 10 10.05 8.86 28.22
C GLN A 10 10.09 7.33 28.19
N ASN A 11 8.92 6.71 28.17
CA ASN A 11 8.75 5.28 27.94
C ASN A 11 9.22 4.97 26.51
N PHE A 12 10.51 4.72 26.33
CA PHE A 12 11.03 4.10 25.12
C PHE A 12 10.91 2.59 25.27
N PRO A 13 10.08 1.91 24.47
CA PRO A 13 10.11 0.45 24.45
C PRO A 13 11.50 0.01 23.96
N VAL A 14 12.20 -0.76 24.79
CA VAL A 14 13.45 -1.40 24.39
C VAL A 14 13.05 -2.62 23.57
N VAL A 15 13.19 -2.53 22.24
CA VAL A 15 12.89 -3.63 21.33
C VAL A 15 14.18 -4.38 21.00
N SER A 16 14.14 -5.71 21.03
CA SER A 16 15.26 -6.54 20.58
C SER A 16 15.40 -6.44 19.06
N ILE A 17 16.62 -6.21 18.57
CA ILE A 17 16.89 -6.12 17.13
C ILE A 17 16.54 -7.43 16.39
N GLU A 18 16.71 -8.57 17.04
CA GLU A 18 16.42 -9.88 16.45
C GLU A 18 14.92 -10.10 16.25
N GLU A 19 14.13 -9.66 17.23
CA GLU A 19 12.66 -9.73 17.20
C GLU A 19 12.11 -8.77 16.13
N GLU A 20 12.57 -7.52 16.13
CA GLU A 20 12.14 -6.50 15.16
C GLU A 20 12.46 -6.89 13.71
N MET A 21 13.66 -7.45 13.47
CA MET A 21 14.05 -7.89 12.13
C MET A 21 13.18 -9.04 11.62
N ARG A 22 12.82 -9.98 12.49
CA ARG A 22 11.94 -11.10 12.14
C ARG A 22 10.55 -10.62 11.79
N ASP A 23 10.00 -9.72 12.61
CA ASP A 23 8.64 -9.21 12.45
C ASP A 23 8.53 -8.32 11.21
N SER A 24 9.46 -7.37 11.03
CA SER A 24 9.53 -6.53 9.82
C SER A 24 9.66 -7.36 8.54
N TYR A 25 10.48 -8.42 8.57
CA TYR A 25 10.63 -9.32 7.43
C TYR A 25 9.33 -10.06 7.13
N LEU A 26 8.67 -10.61 8.14
CA LEU A 26 7.44 -11.37 7.98
C LEU A 26 6.30 -10.47 7.48
N GLU A 27 6.17 -9.26 8.03
CA GLU A 27 5.16 -8.28 7.61
C GLU A 27 5.35 -7.87 6.14
N TYR A 28 6.58 -7.55 5.75
CA TYR A 28 6.88 -7.22 4.36
C TYR A 28 6.62 -8.43 3.44
N ALA A 29 7.10 -9.62 3.79
CA ALA A 29 6.91 -10.83 3.00
C ALA A 29 5.43 -11.15 2.79
N MET A 30 4.63 -11.09 3.85
CA MET A 30 3.19 -11.34 3.77
C MET A 30 2.48 -10.28 2.93
N SER A 31 2.84 -8.99 3.08
CA SER A 31 2.31 -7.90 2.26
C SER A 31 2.63 -8.09 0.76
N VAL A 32 3.81 -8.62 0.43
CA VAL A 32 4.22 -8.90 -0.96
C VAL A 32 3.36 -10.02 -1.53
N ILE A 33 3.26 -11.13 -0.80
CA ILE A 33 2.59 -12.35 -1.26
C ILE A 33 1.12 -12.06 -1.56
N VAL A 34 0.41 -11.46 -0.60
CA VAL A 34 -1.04 -11.24 -0.69
C VAL A 34 -1.37 -9.99 -1.50
N GLY A 35 -0.61 -8.90 -1.33
CA GLY A 35 -0.97 -7.59 -1.87
C GLY A 35 -0.38 -7.26 -3.23
N ARG A 36 0.60 -8.03 -3.73
CA ARG A 36 1.33 -7.65 -4.96
C ARG A 36 1.63 -8.81 -5.90
N ALA A 37 2.18 -9.91 -5.38
CA ALA A 37 2.83 -10.93 -6.18
C ALA A 37 1.85 -11.95 -6.78
N LEU A 38 0.97 -12.52 -5.94
CA LEU A 38 0.04 -13.57 -6.36
C LEU A 38 -1.28 -12.98 -6.89
N PRO A 39 -1.78 -13.45 -8.04
CA PRO A 39 -3.11 -13.09 -8.52
C PRO A 39 -4.20 -13.80 -7.72
N ASP A 40 -5.40 -13.21 -7.69
CA ASP A 40 -6.58 -13.85 -7.11
C ASP A 40 -7.10 -14.94 -8.06
N VAL A 41 -7.54 -16.08 -7.51
CA VAL A 41 -8.03 -17.22 -8.30
C VAL A 41 -9.35 -16.94 -9.00
N ARG A 42 -10.14 -15.97 -8.52
CA ARG A 42 -11.48 -15.65 -9.05
C ARG A 42 -11.41 -14.94 -10.39
N ASP A 43 -10.45 -14.03 -10.54
CA ASP A 43 -10.30 -13.18 -11.73
C ASP A 43 -8.94 -13.34 -12.43
N GLY A 44 -7.96 -13.99 -11.81
CA GLY A 44 -6.60 -14.11 -12.32
C GLY A 44 -5.83 -12.79 -12.34
N LEU A 45 -6.36 -11.72 -11.73
CA LEU A 45 -5.80 -10.38 -11.82
C LEU A 45 -4.99 -10.02 -10.58
N LYS A 46 -3.83 -9.41 -10.83
CA LYS A 46 -3.06 -8.72 -9.79
C LYS A 46 -3.79 -7.44 -9.35
N PRO A 47 -3.58 -6.97 -8.11
CA PRO A 47 -4.23 -5.74 -7.62
C PRO A 47 -3.99 -4.49 -8.48
N VAL A 48 -2.87 -4.42 -9.20
CA VAL A 48 -2.58 -3.34 -10.16
C VAL A 48 -3.55 -3.35 -11.34
N HIS A 49 -3.80 -4.52 -11.94
CA HIS A 49 -4.70 -4.63 -13.09
C HIS A 49 -6.13 -4.26 -12.72
N ARG A 50 -6.59 -4.70 -11.54
CA ARG A 50 -7.93 -4.40 -11.03
C ARG A 50 -8.15 -2.88 -10.89
N ARG A 51 -7.18 -2.15 -10.34
CA ARG A 51 -7.25 -0.68 -10.23
C ARG A 51 -7.28 0.02 -11.59
N VAL A 52 -6.45 -0.44 -12.53
CA VAL A 52 -6.42 0.13 -13.90
C VAL A 52 -7.75 -0.07 -14.62
N LEU A 53 -8.27 -1.30 -14.63
CA LEU A 53 -9.55 -1.61 -15.28
C LEU A 53 -10.71 -0.86 -14.63
N TYR A 54 -10.74 -0.79 -13.30
CA TYR A 54 -11.75 -0.02 -12.58
C TYR A 54 -11.69 1.48 -12.90
N ALA A 55 -10.49 2.08 -12.97
CA ALA A 55 -10.36 3.48 -13.36
C ALA A 55 -10.81 3.74 -14.81
N MET A 56 -10.51 2.82 -15.73
CA MET A 56 -10.96 2.91 -17.13
C MET A 56 -12.49 2.80 -17.26
N ASP A 57 -13.12 1.94 -16.46
CA ASP A 57 -14.58 1.78 -16.38
C ASP A 57 -15.25 3.04 -15.82
N VAL A 58 -14.76 3.58 -14.70
CA VAL A 58 -15.27 4.82 -14.10
C VAL A 58 -15.09 6.04 -15.02
N LEU A 59 -14.03 6.06 -15.83
CA LEU A 59 -13.80 7.08 -16.86
C LEU A 59 -14.68 6.91 -18.11
N GLY A 60 -15.41 5.79 -18.21
CA GLY A 60 -16.21 5.42 -19.36
C GLY A 60 -15.37 5.32 -20.63
N ASN A 61 -14.22 4.65 -20.58
CA ASN A 61 -13.35 4.46 -21.74
C ASN A 61 -13.68 3.15 -22.48
N ASP A 62 -14.89 3.09 -23.01
CA ASP A 62 -15.39 1.96 -23.79
C ASP A 62 -14.78 1.88 -25.19
N TYR A 63 -14.84 0.69 -25.79
CA TYR A 63 -14.29 0.40 -27.11
C TYR A 63 -14.87 1.26 -28.25
N ASN A 64 -16.06 1.83 -28.07
CA ASN A 64 -16.76 2.65 -29.06
C ASN A 64 -16.49 4.16 -28.94
N LYS A 65 -15.63 4.58 -28.01
CA LYS A 65 -15.31 6.00 -27.75
C LYS A 65 -13.94 6.39 -28.31
N SER A 66 -13.73 7.69 -28.48
CA SER A 66 -12.43 8.23 -28.93
C SER A 66 -11.32 7.94 -27.92
N TYR A 67 -10.11 7.69 -28.44
CA TYR A 67 -8.94 7.42 -27.62
C TYR A 67 -8.59 8.56 -26.66
N LYS A 68 -8.28 8.19 -25.41
CA LYS A 68 -7.76 9.09 -24.38
C LYS A 68 -6.26 8.85 -24.20
N LYS A 69 -5.53 9.88 -23.78
CA LYS A 69 -4.08 9.77 -23.52
C LYS A 69 -3.82 8.87 -22.30
N SER A 70 -2.83 7.98 -22.40
CA SER A 70 -2.47 7.06 -21.31
C SER A 70 -2.09 7.80 -20.02
N ALA A 71 -1.42 8.95 -20.14
CA ALA A 71 -1.05 9.79 -18.99
C ALA A 71 -2.27 10.19 -18.13
N ARG A 72 -3.45 10.37 -18.74
CA ARG A 72 -4.68 10.68 -18.01
C ARG A 72 -5.15 9.49 -17.17
N ILE A 73 -5.13 8.29 -17.74
CA ILE A 73 -5.56 7.06 -17.06
C ILE A 73 -4.58 6.72 -15.92
N VAL A 74 -3.27 6.84 -16.18
CA VAL A 74 -2.24 6.64 -15.15
C VAL A 74 -2.39 7.65 -14.01
N GLY A 75 -2.67 8.92 -14.33
CA GLY A 75 -2.91 9.96 -13.32
C GLY A 75 -4.09 9.64 -12.41
N ASP A 76 -5.22 9.21 -12.98
CA ASP A 76 -6.41 8.84 -12.20
C ASP A 76 -6.20 7.59 -11.34
N VAL A 77 -5.39 6.62 -11.80
CA VAL A 77 -5.05 5.40 -11.03
C VAL A 77 -4.12 5.70 -9.86
N ILE A 78 -3.28 6.74 -9.95
CA ILE A 78 -2.37 7.16 -8.87
C ILE A 78 -3.10 8.09 -7.88
N GLY A 79 -3.99 8.94 -8.38
CA GLY A 79 -4.68 9.96 -7.59
C GLY A 79 -5.91 9.48 -6.81
N LYS A 80 -6.46 8.30 -7.15
CA LYS A 80 -7.52 7.62 -6.38
C LYS A 80 -6.96 6.44 -5.60
#